data_AF-A0A916QT36-F1
#
_entry.id   AF-A0A916QT36-F1
#
_cell.length_a   1.000
_cell.length_b   1.000
_cell.length_c   1.000
_cell.angle_alpha   90.00
_cell.angle_beta   90.00
_cell.angle_gamma   90.00
#
_symmetry.space_group_name_H-M   'P 1'
#
loop_
_entity.id
_entity.type
_entity.pdbx_description
1 polymer ?
#
loop_
_entity_poly.entity_id
_entity_poly.type
_entity_poly.pdbx_seq_one_letter_code
_entity_poly.pdbx_strand_id
1 'polypeptide(L)'
;MNKIISIVLSLMVAVPAVFSPMLGAPAHASSLCDSCKILKLTYEGKDFGYMGLNGKGIFYGGADISDAVEFKEVKYQKADDAYYYEVAKDKNHYLDIKGTSSVLFSDKPIFSVDTSTIVAWQLIGSELHAIIGGQDTRKVVSRSATDEDSKILYGNFPEPLGDGHPCGIRILEKKSS
;
A
#
# COMPACT_ATOMS: atom_id res chain seq x y z
N MET A 1 -86.10 33.66 8.16
CA MET A 1 -86.13 32.25 7.72
C MET A 1 -84.76 31.87 7.17
N ASN A 2 -84.31 30.64 7.45
CA ASN A 2 -83.05 29.95 7.06
C ASN A 2 -81.85 30.23 7.99
N LYS A 3 -81.57 29.32 8.96
CA LYS A 3 -80.79 28.05 8.92
C LYS A 3 -79.27 28.30 8.92
N ILE A 4 -78.61 28.25 10.07
CA ILE A 4 -77.85 27.13 10.72
C ILE A 4 -76.60 26.69 9.92
N ILE A 5 -75.51 26.47 10.69
CA ILE A 5 -74.37 25.50 10.56
C ILE A 5 -73.05 26.28 10.74
N SER A 6 -72.40 26.27 11.92
CA SER A 6 -71.41 25.27 12.42
C SER A 6 -70.20 25.11 11.49
N ILE A 7 -68.93 24.92 11.88
CA ILE A 7 -68.20 24.75 13.14
C ILE A 7 -66.71 24.91 12.72
N VAL A 8 -65.93 25.60 13.54
CA VAL A 8 -64.56 25.28 14.01
C VAL A 8 -63.65 24.39 13.11
N LEU A 9 -62.43 24.84 12.79
CA LEU A 9 -61.18 24.43 13.47
C LEU A 9 -59.93 24.69 12.60
N SER A 10 -59.02 25.51 13.15
CA SER A 10 -57.56 25.42 13.19
C SER A 10 -56.80 24.62 12.12
N LEU A 11 -55.85 25.27 11.44
CA LEU A 11 -54.43 24.92 11.60
C LEU A 11 -53.53 26.08 11.14
N MET A 12 -52.88 26.74 12.09
CA MET A 12 -51.64 27.46 11.81
C MET A 12 -50.49 26.46 11.89
N VAL A 13 -49.77 26.28 10.79
CA VAL A 13 -48.32 25.98 10.84
C VAL A 13 -47.68 26.79 9.73
N ALA A 14 -46.96 27.85 10.13
CA ALA A 14 -45.94 28.47 9.31
C ALA A 14 -44.64 27.65 9.46
N VAL A 15 -43.92 27.44 8.35
CA VAL A 15 -42.52 27.83 8.12
C VAL A 15 -42.13 27.34 6.72
N PRO A 16 -41.77 28.21 5.77
CA PRO A 16 -41.02 27.82 4.59
C PRO A 16 -39.52 27.96 4.90
N ALA A 17 -38.79 26.85 4.95
CA ALA A 17 -37.33 26.87 4.95
C ALA A 17 -36.82 25.96 3.84
N VAL A 18 -36.37 26.63 2.80
CA VAL A 18 -35.62 26.18 1.64
C VAL A 18 -34.46 25.30 2.06
N PHE A 19 -34.32 24.09 1.54
CA PHE A 19 -33.01 23.46 1.32
C PHE A 19 -33.09 22.28 0.34
N SER A 20 -32.61 22.49 -0.87
CA SER A 20 -32.07 21.48 -1.80
C SER A 20 -31.30 22.27 -2.88
N PRO A 21 -30.17 21.79 -3.44
CA PRO A 21 -29.83 20.38 -3.64
C PRO A 21 -28.36 19.99 -3.34
N MET A 22 -28.10 18.68 -3.41
CA MET A 22 -26.87 17.98 -3.80
C MET A 22 -25.51 18.73 -3.82
N LEU A 23 -24.57 18.24 -3.01
CA LEU A 23 -23.19 17.93 -3.41
C LEU A 23 -22.81 16.68 -2.60
N GLY A 24 -22.56 15.51 -3.18
CA GLY A 24 -21.53 15.32 -4.19
C GLY A 24 -20.16 15.42 -3.52
N ALA A 25 -19.85 14.52 -2.60
CA ALA A 25 -18.47 14.31 -2.17
C ALA A 25 -17.96 13.01 -2.80
N PRO A 26 -17.35 13.05 -3.99
CA PRO A 26 -16.16 12.24 -4.15
C PRO A 26 -15.10 12.93 -3.28
N ALA A 27 -14.75 12.31 -2.16
CA ALA A 27 -13.46 12.60 -1.55
C ALA A 27 -12.41 12.16 -2.58
N HIS A 28 -12.04 13.09 -3.47
CA HIS A 28 -10.76 13.06 -4.13
C HIS A 28 -9.72 13.01 -3.01
N ALA A 29 -9.29 11.81 -2.64
CA ALA A 29 -8.06 11.60 -1.92
C ALA A 29 -6.96 12.13 -2.86
N SER A 30 -6.62 13.41 -2.71
CA SER A 30 -5.54 14.02 -3.47
C SER A 30 -4.27 13.25 -3.14
N SER A 31 -3.66 12.69 -4.18
CA SER A 31 -2.38 12.00 -4.13
C SER A 31 -1.35 12.90 -3.45
N LEU A 32 -1.01 12.61 -2.18
CA LEU A 32 -0.10 13.41 -1.35
C LEU A 32 1.38 13.20 -1.68
N CYS A 33 1.70 12.61 -2.82
CA CYS A 33 3.05 12.17 -3.13
C CYS A 33 3.40 12.42 -4.59
N ASP A 34 4.15 13.50 -4.82
CA ASP A 34 4.57 13.97 -6.15
C ASP A 34 5.61 13.07 -6.83
N SER A 35 6.11 12.06 -6.13
CA SER A 35 7.13 11.12 -6.65
C SER A 35 6.95 9.70 -6.12
N CYS A 36 5.71 9.27 -5.90
CA CYS A 36 5.45 7.94 -5.35
C CYS A 36 5.64 6.84 -6.39
N LYS A 37 6.11 5.70 -5.89
CA LYS A 37 6.29 4.48 -6.65
C LYS A 37 5.20 3.48 -6.31
N ILE A 38 4.75 2.73 -7.29
CA ILE A 38 3.95 1.53 -7.10
C ILE A 38 4.74 0.34 -7.63
N LEU A 39 4.77 -0.75 -6.86
CA LEU A 39 5.46 -1.99 -7.24
C LEU A 39 4.47 -2.93 -7.94
N LYS A 40 4.62 -3.10 -9.25
CA LYS A 40 3.91 -4.13 -10.01
C LYS A 40 4.68 -5.44 -9.95
N LEU A 41 3.98 -6.53 -9.68
CA LEU A 41 4.52 -7.87 -9.48
C LEU A 41 4.19 -8.75 -10.68
N THR A 42 5.12 -9.64 -11.01
CA THR A 42 4.95 -10.70 -11.99
C THR A 42 5.48 -12.00 -11.40
N TYR A 43 4.89 -13.11 -11.80
CA TYR A 43 5.31 -14.45 -11.38
C TYR A 43 5.25 -15.37 -12.59
N GLU A 44 6.33 -16.11 -12.87
CA GLU A 44 6.47 -16.96 -14.07
C GLU A 44 6.12 -16.22 -15.39
N GLY A 45 6.52 -14.95 -15.48
CA GLY A 45 6.23 -14.08 -16.63
C GLY A 45 4.77 -13.63 -16.77
N LYS A 46 3.89 -14.00 -15.84
CA LYS A 46 2.48 -13.57 -15.80
C LYS A 46 2.28 -12.42 -14.82
N ASP A 47 1.25 -11.62 -15.06
CA ASP A 47 0.85 -10.55 -14.14
C ASP A 47 0.42 -11.15 -12.79
N PHE A 48 1.04 -10.68 -11.71
CA PHE A 48 0.68 -11.04 -10.33
C PHE A 48 0.12 -9.82 -9.58
N GLY A 49 -0.36 -8.80 -10.30
CA GLY A 49 -0.97 -7.61 -9.73
C GLY A 49 0.04 -6.67 -9.09
N TYR A 50 -0.41 -5.90 -8.11
CA TYR A 50 0.39 -4.90 -7.42
C TYR A 50 0.66 -5.31 -5.96
N MET A 51 1.72 -4.77 -5.38
CA MET A 51 1.96 -4.91 -3.95
C MET A 51 0.93 -4.10 -3.16
N GLY A 52 0.10 -4.78 -2.38
CA GLY A 52 -0.83 -4.20 -1.41
C GLY A 52 -0.35 -4.41 0.02
N LEU A 53 -1.04 -3.76 0.97
CA LEU A 53 -0.79 -3.87 2.40
C LEU A 53 -2.12 -4.07 3.12
N ASN A 54 -2.23 -5.16 3.88
CA ASN A 54 -3.47 -5.46 4.59
C ASN A 54 -3.55 -4.74 5.95
N GLY A 55 -4.72 -4.80 6.60
CA GLY A 55 -4.94 -4.16 7.90
C GLY A 55 -4.10 -4.68 9.08
N LYS A 56 -3.29 -5.73 8.86
CA LYS A 56 -2.32 -6.25 9.84
C LYS A 56 -0.88 -5.78 9.55
N GLY A 57 -0.69 -4.90 8.56
CA GLY A 57 0.63 -4.44 8.14
C GLY A 57 1.43 -5.49 7.37
N ILE A 58 0.79 -6.51 6.78
CA ILE A 58 1.47 -7.54 5.99
C ILE A 58 1.31 -7.20 4.50
N PHE A 59 2.43 -7.21 3.77
CA PHE A 59 2.41 -6.99 2.33
C PHE A 59 1.97 -8.24 1.57
N TYR A 60 1.19 -8.03 0.53
CA TYR A 60 0.65 -9.09 -0.32
C TYR A 60 0.69 -8.70 -1.79
N GLY A 61 0.77 -9.68 -2.69
CA GLY A 61 0.64 -9.50 -4.14
C GLY A 61 -0.79 -9.69 -4.63
N GLY A 62 -1.06 -9.43 -5.91
CA GLY A 62 -2.39 -9.60 -6.48
C GLY A 62 -3.41 -8.56 -6.01
N ALA A 63 -2.95 -7.40 -5.52
CA ALA A 63 -3.80 -6.23 -5.32
C ALA A 63 -4.12 -5.57 -6.66
N ASP A 64 -5.27 -4.90 -6.74
CA ASP A 64 -5.59 -3.98 -7.82
C ASP A 64 -4.79 -2.68 -7.69
N ILE A 65 -4.64 -1.94 -8.80
CA ILE A 65 -3.86 -0.69 -8.80
C ILE A 65 -4.44 0.38 -7.85
N SER A 66 -5.77 0.37 -7.65
CA SER A 66 -6.44 1.29 -6.72
C SER A 66 -6.09 1.02 -5.26
N ASP A 67 -5.74 -0.24 -4.95
CA ASP A 67 -5.44 -0.72 -3.60
C ASP A 67 -3.94 -0.90 -3.38
N ALA A 68 -3.14 -0.60 -4.41
CA ALA A 68 -1.70 -0.72 -4.35
C ALA A 68 -1.12 0.23 -3.30
N VAL A 69 -0.09 -0.23 -2.58
CA VAL A 69 0.69 0.65 -1.74
C VAL A 69 1.54 1.57 -2.60
N GLU A 70 1.51 2.84 -2.22
CA GLU A 70 2.41 3.86 -2.72
C GLU A 70 3.60 3.97 -1.79
N PHE A 71 4.79 3.95 -2.38
CA PHE A 71 6.04 4.08 -1.65
C PHE A 71 6.76 5.37 -2.02
N LYS A 72 7.38 5.98 -1.02
CA LYS A 72 8.42 6.98 -1.21
C LYS A 72 9.78 6.32 -1.03
N GLU A 73 10.66 6.52 -2.00
CA GLU A 73 12.04 6.06 -1.88
C GLU A 73 12.85 7.03 -1.00
N VAL A 74 13.48 6.49 0.04
CA VAL A 74 14.41 7.20 0.92
C VAL A 74 15.79 6.60 0.71
N LYS A 75 16.77 7.42 0.37
CA LYS A 75 18.11 6.93 -0.02
C LYS A 75 18.78 6.16 1.11
N TYR A 76 19.28 4.94 0.80
CA TYR A 76 20.14 4.21 1.72
C TYR A 76 21.60 4.66 1.57
N GLN A 77 22.22 5.13 2.64
CA GLN A 77 23.55 5.73 2.57
C GLN A 77 24.69 4.73 2.37
N LYS A 78 24.44 3.43 2.57
CA LYS A 78 25.48 2.38 2.51
C LYS A 78 25.57 1.68 1.14
N ALA A 79 24.70 2.02 0.20
CA ALA A 79 24.74 1.50 -1.17
C ALA A 79 24.10 2.47 -2.18
N ASP A 80 24.76 2.68 -3.31
CA ASP A 80 24.44 3.73 -4.28
C ASP A 80 23.15 3.50 -5.07
N ASP A 81 22.58 2.30 -5.08
CA ASP A 81 21.34 1.98 -5.79
C ASP A 81 20.29 1.32 -4.90
N ALA A 82 20.41 1.52 -3.58
CA ALA A 82 19.49 0.99 -2.60
C ALA A 82 18.66 2.09 -1.93
N TYR A 83 17.42 1.74 -1.58
CA TYR A 83 16.45 2.65 -0.99
C TYR A 83 15.66 1.94 0.10
N TYR A 84 15.32 2.69 1.14
CA TYR A 84 14.21 2.32 2.00
C TYR A 84 12.89 2.70 1.30
N TYR A 85 11.92 1.81 1.32
CA TYR A 85 10.60 2.04 0.73
C TYR A 85 9.62 2.45 1.84
N GLU A 86 9.46 3.75 2.06
CA GLU A 86 8.52 4.31 3.04
C GLU A 86 7.09 4.26 2.51
N VAL A 87 6.13 3.79 3.30
CA VAL A 87 4.71 3.77 2.97
C VAL A 87 4.16 5.20 2.96
N ALA A 88 3.77 5.70 1.80
CA ALA A 88 3.47 7.12 1.61
C ALA A 88 2.29 7.64 2.45
N LYS A 89 1.28 6.79 2.64
CA LYS A 89 0.08 7.12 3.45
C LYS A 89 0.31 6.99 4.96
N ASP A 90 1.39 6.31 5.38
CA ASP A 90 1.71 6.07 6.78
C ASP A 90 3.19 6.38 7.04
N LYS A 91 3.45 7.67 7.25
CA LYS A 91 4.82 8.20 7.40
C LYS A 91 5.57 7.45 8.50
N ASN A 92 6.85 7.20 8.25
CA ASN A 92 7.76 6.43 9.09
C ASN A 92 7.46 4.92 9.18
N HIS A 93 6.56 4.38 8.36
CA HIS A 93 6.49 2.93 8.17
C HIS A 93 7.16 2.53 6.85
N TYR A 94 7.88 1.42 6.85
CA TYR A 94 8.74 0.99 5.75
C TYR A 94 8.49 -0.47 5.41
N LEU A 95 8.74 -0.82 4.14
CA LEU A 95 8.82 -2.21 3.70
C LEU A 95 10.00 -2.91 4.37
N ASP A 96 9.72 -3.88 5.24
CA ASP A 96 10.72 -4.64 5.97
C ASP A 96 10.43 -6.16 5.94
N ILE A 97 11.38 -6.95 6.45
CA ILE A 97 11.31 -8.42 6.50
C ILE A 97 11.28 -8.88 7.97
N LYS A 98 10.25 -9.65 8.36
CA LYS A 98 10.25 -10.26 9.70
C LYS A 98 11.38 -11.26 9.82
N GLY A 99 12.31 -11.04 10.75
CA GLY A 99 13.50 -11.89 10.90
C GLY A 99 13.22 -13.39 11.11
N THR A 100 12.08 -13.76 11.72
CA THR A 100 11.75 -15.17 12.03
C THR A 100 10.99 -15.90 10.93
N SER A 101 10.19 -15.19 10.13
CA SER A 101 9.29 -15.81 9.14
C SER A 101 9.52 -15.32 7.71
N SER A 102 10.44 -14.36 7.53
CA SER A 102 10.71 -13.65 6.29
C SER A 102 9.50 -12.94 5.66
N VAL A 103 8.35 -12.88 6.34
CA VAL A 103 7.14 -12.21 5.85
C VAL A 103 7.45 -10.72 5.66
N LEU A 104 7.08 -10.18 4.51
CA LEU A 104 7.15 -8.75 4.27
C LEU A 104 6.10 -8.04 5.10
N PHE A 105 6.53 -7.06 5.87
CA PHE A 105 5.66 -6.31 6.76
C PHE A 105 6.07 -4.85 6.84
N SER A 106 5.11 -4.03 7.23
CA SER A 106 5.27 -2.60 7.42
C SER A 106 5.78 -2.36 8.83
N ASP A 107 7.02 -1.86 8.97
CA ASP A 107 7.64 -1.61 10.27
C ASP A 107 8.12 -0.17 10.44
N LYS A 108 8.24 0.26 11.69
CA LYS A 108 8.63 1.61 12.05
C LYS A 108 9.96 1.62 12.80
N PRO A 109 10.96 2.42 12.36
CA PRO A 109 12.19 2.59 13.12
C PRO A 109 11.91 3.30 14.45
N ILE A 110 12.60 2.89 15.50
CA ILE A 110 12.44 3.46 16.85
C ILE A 110 12.97 4.90 16.95
N PHE A 111 14.04 5.21 16.21
CA PHE A 111 14.69 6.54 16.23
C PHE A 111 14.83 7.15 14.84
N SER A 112 15.52 6.47 13.94
CA SER A 112 15.71 6.88 12.54
C SER A 112 15.90 5.66 11.67
N VAL A 113 15.57 5.75 10.38
CA VAL A 113 15.73 4.63 9.44
C VAL A 113 17.21 4.26 9.26
N ASP A 114 18.12 5.26 9.20
CA ASP A 114 19.56 5.05 8.97
C ASP A 114 20.26 4.26 10.09
N THR A 115 19.74 4.36 11.32
CA THR A 115 20.26 3.64 12.50
C THR A 115 19.42 2.43 12.89
N SER A 116 18.40 2.09 12.10
CA SER A 116 17.48 0.99 12.39
C SER A 116 17.92 -0.35 11.81
N THR A 117 17.13 -1.38 12.09
CA THR A 117 17.23 -2.70 11.46
C THR A 117 16.36 -2.84 10.21
N ILE A 118 15.67 -1.77 9.79
CA ILE A 118 14.83 -1.77 8.59
C ILE A 118 15.69 -2.12 7.38
N VAL A 119 15.23 -3.08 6.59
CA VAL A 119 15.89 -3.52 5.37
C VAL A 119 15.78 -2.46 4.28
N ALA A 120 16.90 -2.16 3.62
CA ALA A 120 16.90 -1.40 2.37
C ALA A 120 16.71 -2.37 1.20
N TRP A 121 16.26 -1.86 0.06
CA TRP A 121 15.96 -2.68 -1.11
C TRP A 121 16.60 -2.11 -2.36
N GLN A 122 17.03 -2.98 -3.26
CA GLN A 122 17.62 -2.64 -4.54
C GLN A 122 16.96 -3.48 -5.64
N LEU A 123 16.60 -2.83 -6.74
CA LEU A 123 16.12 -3.53 -7.93
C LEU A 123 17.33 -4.04 -8.72
N ILE A 124 17.50 -5.37 -8.79
CA ILE A 124 18.57 -6.02 -9.55
C ILE A 124 17.93 -6.83 -10.67
N GLY A 125 18.13 -6.40 -11.91
CA GLY A 125 17.39 -6.96 -13.05
C GLY A 125 15.90 -6.69 -12.89
N SER A 126 15.12 -7.75 -12.68
CA SER A 126 13.69 -7.67 -12.37
C SER A 126 13.36 -8.09 -10.95
N GLU A 127 14.32 -8.29 -10.05
CA GLU A 127 14.05 -8.77 -8.69
C GLU A 127 14.34 -7.66 -7.68
N LEU A 128 13.53 -7.56 -6.63
CA LEU A 128 13.77 -6.60 -5.56
C LEU A 128 14.49 -7.31 -4.41
N HIS A 129 15.77 -7.02 -4.29
CA HIS A 129 16.71 -7.64 -3.36
C HIS A 129 16.78 -6.86 -2.06
N ALA A 130 16.87 -7.59 -0.94
CA ALA A 130 17.12 -7.04 0.37
C ALA A 130 18.62 -6.72 0.54
N ILE A 131 18.91 -5.47 0.88
CA ILE A 131 20.24 -4.94 1.14
C ILE A 131 20.40 -4.68 2.65
N ILE A 132 21.37 -5.35 3.26
CA ILE A 132 21.67 -5.24 4.70
C ILE A 132 23.15 -4.92 4.87
N GLY A 133 23.45 -3.88 5.65
CA GLY A 133 24.83 -3.45 5.88
C GLY A 133 25.57 -3.01 4.62
N GLY A 134 24.84 -2.55 3.59
CA GLY A 134 25.39 -2.19 2.28
C GLY A 134 25.65 -3.36 1.33
N GLN A 135 25.23 -4.58 1.68
CA GLN A 135 25.45 -5.78 0.87
C GLN A 135 24.13 -6.41 0.43
N ASP A 136 24.09 -6.91 -0.81
CA ASP A 136 23.00 -7.76 -1.29
C ASP A 136 22.99 -9.09 -0.53
N THR A 137 21.88 -9.35 0.16
CA THR A 137 21.69 -10.59 0.91
C THR A 137 21.25 -11.76 0.02
N ARG A 138 20.92 -11.50 -1.25
CA ARG A 138 20.28 -12.42 -2.19
C ARG A 138 18.86 -12.84 -1.80
N LYS A 139 18.31 -12.28 -0.71
CA LYS A 139 16.89 -12.45 -0.39
C LYS A 139 16.08 -11.52 -1.28
N VAL A 140 15.02 -12.04 -1.89
CA VAL A 140 14.21 -11.32 -2.88
C VAL A 140 12.74 -11.34 -2.50
N VAL A 141 12.00 -10.33 -2.94
CA VAL A 141 10.54 -10.34 -2.87
C VAL A 141 10.02 -11.56 -3.63
N SER A 142 9.29 -12.41 -2.91
CA SER A 142 8.88 -13.73 -3.38
C SER A 142 7.50 -14.11 -2.85
N ARG A 143 6.90 -15.11 -3.50
CA ARG A 143 5.71 -15.83 -3.01
C ARG A 143 6.13 -17.05 -2.19
N SER A 144 5.16 -17.62 -1.47
CA SER A 144 5.35 -18.90 -0.80
C SER A 144 5.64 -20.01 -1.81
N ALA A 145 6.64 -20.85 -1.53
CA ALA A 145 6.89 -22.09 -2.27
C ALA A 145 6.02 -23.27 -1.81
N THR A 146 5.32 -23.13 -0.68
CA THR A 146 4.54 -24.22 -0.07
C THR A 146 3.03 -24.02 -0.18
N ASP A 147 2.59 -22.82 -0.55
CA ASP A 147 1.19 -22.44 -0.69
C ASP A 147 1.01 -21.54 -1.93
N GLU A 148 0.65 -22.18 -3.05
CA GLU A 148 0.45 -21.53 -4.34
C GLU A 148 -0.72 -20.55 -4.35
N ASP A 149 -1.69 -20.69 -3.45
CA ASP A 149 -2.84 -19.80 -3.32
C ASP A 149 -2.52 -18.57 -2.45
N SER A 150 -1.42 -18.63 -1.68
CA SER A 150 -1.00 -17.52 -0.85
C SER A 150 -0.63 -16.30 -1.69
N LYS A 151 -1.18 -15.17 -1.28
CA LYS A 151 -0.80 -13.85 -1.78
C LYS A 151 0.20 -13.13 -0.88
N ILE A 152 0.53 -13.68 0.30
CA ILE A 152 1.50 -13.07 1.21
C ILE A 152 2.86 -13.02 0.52
N LEU A 153 3.57 -11.91 0.68
CA LEU A 153 4.91 -11.74 0.16
C LEU A 153 5.96 -11.98 1.23
N TYR A 154 7.11 -12.49 0.79
CA TYR A 154 8.25 -12.83 1.64
C TYR A 154 9.54 -12.23 1.07
N GLY A 155 10.55 -12.10 1.93
CA GLY A 155 11.93 -11.79 1.57
C GLY A 155 12.80 -13.04 1.76
N ASN A 156 12.69 -13.99 0.82
CA ASN A 156 13.33 -15.31 0.91
C ASN A 156 14.49 -15.44 -0.07
N PHE A 157 15.35 -16.43 0.18
CA PHE A 157 16.34 -16.83 -0.79
C PHE A 157 15.65 -17.52 -1.98
N PRO A 158 16.04 -17.21 -3.22
CA PRO A 158 15.52 -17.90 -4.40
C PRO A 158 15.98 -19.36 -4.42
N GLU A 159 15.20 -20.22 -5.07
CA GLU A 159 15.59 -21.59 -5.40
C GLU A 159 16.91 -21.62 -6.22
N PRO A 160 17.71 -22.70 -6.12
CA PRO A 160 17.50 -23.92 -5.33
C PRO A 160 17.98 -23.81 -3.86
N LEU A 161 18.42 -22.63 -3.42
CA LEU A 161 19.06 -22.44 -2.11
C LEU A 161 18.08 -21.99 -1.01
N GLY A 162 16.80 -21.76 -1.35
CA GLY A 162 15.76 -21.31 -0.43
C GLY A 162 14.37 -21.81 -0.80
N ASP A 163 13.38 -21.22 -0.15
CA ASP A 163 11.95 -21.57 -0.17
C ASP A 163 11.08 -20.43 -0.75
N GLY A 164 11.70 -19.51 -1.48
CA GLY A 164 11.03 -18.39 -2.13
C GLY A 164 10.89 -18.62 -3.63
N HIS A 165 9.69 -18.42 -4.16
CA HIS A 165 9.45 -18.26 -5.59
C HIS A 165 9.52 -16.78 -5.96
N PRO A 166 10.59 -16.30 -6.63
CA PRO A 166 10.81 -14.87 -6.84
C PRO A 166 9.72 -14.19 -7.66
N CYS A 167 9.37 -12.98 -7.25
CA CYS A 167 8.52 -12.09 -8.03
C CYS A 167 9.37 -11.17 -8.90
N GLY A 168 9.02 -11.08 -10.18
CA GLY A 168 9.50 -10.01 -11.03
C GLY A 168 8.83 -8.69 -10.64
N ILE A 169 9.60 -7.64 -10.43
CA ILE A 169 9.16 -6.31 -10.00
C ILE A 169 9.36 -5.32 -11.14
N ARG A 170 8.32 -4.53 -11.40
CA ARG A 170 8.39 -3.32 -12.21
C ARG A 170 7.92 -2.13 -11.39
N ILE A 171 8.80 -1.13 -11.25
CA ILE A 171 8.50 0.11 -10.53
C ILE A 171 7.74 1.04 -11.47
N LEU A 172 6.57 1.53 -11.03
CA LEU A 172 5.75 2.49 -11.74
C LEU A 172 5.80 3.84 -11.04
N GLU A 173 6.12 4.88 -11.80
CA GLU A 173 6.05 6.27 -11.35
C GLU A 173 4.61 6.74 -11.31
N LYS A 174 4.13 7.19 -10.14
CA LYS A 174 2.88 7.94 -10.04
C LYS A 174 3.21 9.42 -10.14
N LYS A 175 2.91 10.01 -11.31
CA LYS A 175 2.96 11.47 -11.46
C LYS A 175 1.68 12.07 -10.88
N SER A 176 1.82 13.08 -10.03
CA SER A 176 0.68 13.92 -9.64
C SER A 176 0.08 14.55 -10.89
N SER A 177 -1.19 14.25 -11.15
CA SER A 177 -2.01 14.89 -12.17
C SER A 177 -2.55 16.23 -11.69
#